data_AF-N8UWS6-F1
#
_entry.id   AF-N8UWS6-F1
#
_cell.length_a   1.000
_cell.length_b   1.000
_cell.length_c   1.000
_cell.angle_alpha   90.00
_cell.angle_beta   90.00
_cell.angle_gamma   90.00
#
_symmetry.space_group_name_H-M   'P 1'
#
loop_
_entity.id
_entity.type
_entity.pdbx_description
1 polymer ?
#
loop_
_entity_poly.entity_id
_entity_poly.type
_entity_poly.pdbx_seq_one_letter_code
_entity_poly.pdbx_strand_id
1 'polypeptide(L)'
;MLIFLKKLPVTLCFIASFSLYGCHPNIAPFKADPPLKEEQLTDEEKNELCSLYDGPSCKHTFKLIQLQSLKIDKKRGPLPTLTIDLEEKKIEGFDHPYNYSGQFMKDGREIIFDSIKLTKGHQQTPYSISPKFQKALKETRSYKLENRTLLLFNASGKEVAKLISMAPNKWEYMWEGYCNSLYSATEKLIDEFKSGLNIEEAQQKLNNEYRVNQELAFRALLKVSNTPKEEWDEIPHKILDQCYLFPIPKNLNDIPYFDKTTNTLIPELLDQE
;
A
#
# COMPACT_ATOMS: atom_id res chain seq x y z
N MET A 1 81.03 -59.95 -10.42
CA MET A 1 80.88 -58.63 -9.80
C MET A 1 79.57 -58.04 -10.30
N LEU A 2 78.49 -58.26 -9.55
CA LEU A 2 77.09 -57.99 -9.95
C LEU A 2 76.34 -57.45 -8.74
N ILE A 3 75.56 -56.40 -9.01
CA ILE A 3 74.92 -55.50 -8.06
C ILE A 3 73.76 -56.20 -7.33
N PHE A 4 73.71 -56.03 -6.01
CA PHE A 4 72.67 -56.55 -5.11
C PHE A 4 71.36 -55.75 -5.23
N LEU A 5 70.27 -56.45 -5.57
CA LEU A 5 68.89 -56.04 -5.33
C LEU A 5 68.57 -56.14 -3.83
N LYS A 6 68.20 -55.03 -3.18
CA LYS A 6 67.70 -54.98 -1.80
C LYS A 6 66.21 -54.64 -1.77
N LYS A 7 65.43 -55.66 -1.38
CA LYS A 7 64.18 -55.69 -0.60
C LYS A 7 63.41 -54.35 -0.41
N LEU A 8 62.17 -54.31 -0.90
CA LEU A 8 61.06 -53.58 -0.27
C LEU A 8 60.53 -54.39 0.92
N PRO A 9 60.08 -53.73 2.00
CA PRO A 9 58.63 -53.67 2.22
C PRO A 9 58.11 -52.34 2.82
N VAL A 10 56.91 -51.99 2.36
CA VAL A 10 55.77 -51.38 3.06
C VAL A 10 56.08 -50.58 4.34
N THR A 11 55.86 -49.26 4.28
CA THR A 11 55.49 -48.49 5.48
C THR A 11 54.53 -47.36 5.10
N LEU A 12 53.44 -47.30 5.86
CA LEU A 12 52.41 -46.28 5.87
C LEU A 12 53.01 -44.87 6.00
N CYS A 13 52.44 -43.90 5.29
CA CYS A 13 52.38 -42.54 5.79
C CYS A 13 50.98 -41.96 5.51
N PHE A 14 50.28 -41.71 6.60
CA PHE A 14 48.95 -41.12 6.67
C PHE A 14 48.91 -39.76 5.97
N ILE A 15 47.89 -39.57 5.14
CA ILE A 15 47.49 -38.27 4.61
C ILE A 15 47.04 -37.42 5.80
N ALA A 16 47.62 -36.22 5.90
CA ALA A 16 47.23 -35.20 6.86
C ALA A 16 45.77 -34.78 6.61
N SER A 17 44.84 -35.34 7.39
CA SER A 17 43.50 -34.79 7.54
C SER A 17 43.59 -33.56 8.43
N PHE A 18 43.57 -32.38 7.81
CA PHE A 18 43.25 -31.14 8.50
C PHE A 18 41.84 -31.27 9.11
N SER A 19 41.78 -31.58 10.40
CA SER A 19 40.62 -31.34 11.23
C SER A 19 40.47 -29.83 11.41
N LEU A 20 39.81 -29.19 10.43
CA LEU A 20 39.15 -27.91 10.67
C LEU A 20 38.04 -28.19 11.70
N TYR A 21 38.37 -28.01 12.97
CA TYR A 21 37.39 -27.69 14.01
C TYR A 21 36.76 -26.36 13.62
N GLY A 22 35.74 -26.44 12.76
CA GLY A 22 34.81 -25.36 12.54
C GLY A 22 34.11 -25.10 13.86
N CYS A 23 34.49 -24.01 14.52
CA CYS A 23 33.64 -23.37 15.49
C CYS A 23 32.37 -22.98 14.74
N HIS A 24 31.32 -23.81 14.81
CA HIS A 24 29.98 -23.29 14.57
C HIS A 24 29.69 -22.35 15.73
N PRO A 25 29.56 -21.02 15.51
CA PRO A 25 28.96 -20.20 16.51
C PRO A 25 27.59 -20.81 16.77
N ASN A 26 27.36 -21.22 18.02
CA ASN A 26 26.05 -21.54 18.51
C ASN A 26 25.29 -20.22 18.46
N ILE A 27 24.73 -19.88 17.29
CA ILE A 27 23.86 -18.73 17.12
C ILE A 27 22.66 -19.09 17.97
N ALA A 28 22.65 -18.59 19.21
CA ALA A 28 21.48 -18.64 20.05
C ALA A 28 20.32 -18.17 19.17
N PRO A 29 19.21 -18.93 19.07
CA PRO A 29 18.09 -18.53 18.25
C PRO A 29 17.75 -17.10 18.65
N PHE A 30 17.82 -16.19 17.69
CA PHE A 30 17.52 -14.79 17.89
C PHE A 30 16.13 -14.76 18.51
N LYS A 31 16.03 -14.53 19.82
CA LYS A 31 14.75 -14.37 20.49
C LYS A 31 14.24 -13.04 19.95
N ALA A 32 13.32 -13.10 19.01
CA ALA A 32 12.61 -11.93 18.57
C ALA A 32 11.99 -11.28 19.82
N ASP A 33 12.17 -9.98 19.94
CA ASP A 33 11.52 -9.24 21.01
C ASP A 33 10.01 -9.47 20.92
N PRO A 34 9.32 -9.68 22.05
CA PRO A 34 7.88 -9.84 22.03
C PRO A 34 7.24 -8.58 21.42
N PRO A 35 6.09 -8.73 20.73
CA PRO A 35 5.32 -7.58 20.31
C PRO A 35 5.00 -6.65 21.48
N LEU A 36 5.01 -5.35 21.20
CA LEU A 36 4.67 -4.33 22.19
C LEU A 36 3.17 -4.36 22.49
N LYS A 37 2.81 -4.33 23.77
CA LYS A 37 1.43 -4.16 24.22
C LYS A 37 0.97 -2.72 24.13
N GLU A 38 -0.33 -2.48 24.23
CA GLU A 38 -0.92 -1.15 24.03
C GLU A 38 -0.32 -0.08 24.96
N GLU A 39 0.00 -0.44 26.20
CA GLU A 39 0.56 0.51 27.18
C GLU A 39 2.00 0.94 26.83
N GLN A 40 2.67 0.20 25.95
CA GLN A 40 4.06 0.45 25.54
C GLN A 40 4.14 1.25 24.23
N LEU A 41 2.99 1.54 23.59
CA LEU A 41 2.92 2.25 22.32
C LEU A 41 2.74 3.75 22.51
N THR A 42 3.36 4.53 21.62
CA THR A 42 3.04 5.96 21.44
C THR A 42 1.63 6.13 20.88
N ASP A 43 1.04 7.33 20.99
CA ASP A 43 -0.30 7.59 20.44
C ASP A 43 -0.33 7.47 18.91
N GLU A 44 0.77 7.77 18.23
CA GLU A 44 0.95 7.53 16.80
C GLU A 44 0.90 6.03 16.48
N GLU A 45 1.59 5.20 17.27
CA GLU A 45 1.62 3.75 17.07
C GLU A 45 0.29 3.06 17.42
N LYS A 46 -0.44 3.56 18.43
CA LYS A 46 -1.79 3.05 18.74
C LYS A 46 -2.76 3.24 17.57
N ASN A 47 -2.59 4.35 16.86
CA ASN A 47 -3.41 4.74 15.71
C ASN A 47 -2.78 4.35 14.36
N GLU A 48 -1.70 3.55 14.32
CA GLU A 48 -1.00 3.26 13.06
C GLU A 48 -1.88 2.53 12.04
N LEU A 49 -2.85 1.73 12.50
CA LEU A 49 -3.87 1.09 11.68
C LEU A 49 -5.19 1.88 11.61
N CYS A 50 -5.29 3.06 12.23
CA CYS A 50 -6.45 3.96 12.23
C CYS A 50 -5.95 5.40 12.26
N SER A 51 -5.29 5.88 11.20
CA SER A 51 -4.75 7.24 11.25
C SER A 51 -5.91 8.24 11.42
N LEU A 52 -5.63 9.39 12.03
CA LEU A 52 -6.62 10.46 12.24
C LEU A 52 -7.32 10.94 10.93
N TYR A 53 -6.79 10.54 9.77
CA TYR A 53 -7.28 10.90 8.44
C TYR A 53 -8.22 9.84 7.81
N ASP A 54 -8.36 8.65 8.41
CA ASP A 54 -9.15 7.54 7.84
C ASP A 54 -10.67 7.66 8.09
N GLY A 55 -11.11 8.79 8.68
CA GLY A 55 -12.51 9.03 8.97
C GLY A 55 -13.08 8.02 9.97
N PRO A 56 -14.42 7.90 10.08
CA PRO A 56 -15.06 7.13 11.14
C PRO A 56 -14.92 5.60 10.99
N SER A 57 -14.54 5.07 9.82
CA SER A 57 -14.70 3.64 9.53
C SER A 57 -13.47 2.76 9.73
N CYS A 58 -12.32 3.31 10.19
CA CYS A 58 -11.02 2.62 10.38
C CYS A 58 -10.91 1.21 9.74
N LYS A 59 -10.90 1.21 8.42
CA LYS A 59 -11.00 -0.01 7.61
C LYS A 59 -9.95 0.03 6.51
N HIS A 60 -9.01 -0.92 6.56
CA HIS A 60 -7.87 -0.95 5.66
C HIS A 60 -7.84 -2.21 4.84
N THR A 61 -7.79 -2.06 3.52
CA THR A 61 -7.58 -3.18 2.60
C THR A 61 -6.12 -3.25 2.16
N PHE A 62 -5.51 -4.42 2.30
CA PHE A 62 -4.16 -4.73 1.87
C PHE A 62 -4.14 -5.83 0.82
N LYS A 63 -3.14 -5.81 -0.05
CA LYS A 63 -2.90 -6.83 -1.09
C LYS A 63 -1.60 -7.58 -0.81
N LEU A 64 -1.63 -8.90 -0.89
CA LEU A 64 -0.46 -9.74 -0.66
C LEU A 64 0.62 -9.51 -1.73
N ILE A 65 1.86 -9.31 -1.29
CA ILE A 65 3.02 -9.20 -2.20
C ILE A 65 4.07 -10.30 -1.96
N GLN A 66 4.11 -10.89 -0.76
CA GLN A 66 5.03 -11.98 -0.40
C GLN A 66 4.45 -12.85 0.72
N LEU A 67 4.67 -14.17 0.64
CA LEU A 67 4.36 -15.14 1.68
C LEU A 67 5.65 -15.84 2.12
N GLN A 68 6.06 -15.66 3.36
CA GLN A 68 7.33 -16.16 3.87
C GLN A 68 8.48 -15.76 2.91
N SER A 69 9.23 -16.70 2.37
CA SER A 69 10.28 -16.46 1.35
C SER A 69 9.78 -16.49 -0.09
N LEU A 70 8.49 -16.77 -0.33
CA LEU A 70 7.91 -16.86 -1.67
C LEU A 70 7.41 -15.48 -2.13
N LYS A 71 8.06 -14.94 -3.16
CA LYS A 71 7.52 -13.79 -3.91
C LYS A 71 6.37 -14.25 -4.80
N ILE A 72 5.25 -13.55 -4.75
CA ILE A 72 4.04 -13.97 -5.49
C ILE A 72 4.10 -13.49 -6.94
N ASP A 73 3.93 -14.41 -7.88
CA ASP A 73 3.84 -14.12 -9.31
C ASP A 73 2.42 -13.66 -9.67
N LYS A 74 2.27 -12.35 -9.91
CA LYS A 74 1.00 -11.70 -10.25
C LYS A 74 0.37 -12.20 -11.55
N LYS A 75 1.13 -12.89 -12.42
CA LYS A 75 0.64 -13.40 -13.71
C LYS A 75 -0.16 -14.71 -13.56
N ARG A 76 -0.06 -15.39 -12.42
CA ARG A 76 -0.66 -16.73 -12.21
C ARG A 76 -2.08 -16.69 -11.64
N GLY A 77 -2.55 -15.52 -11.23
CA GLY A 77 -3.90 -15.32 -10.70
C GLY A 77 -4.02 -14.05 -9.85
N PRO A 78 -5.25 -13.69 -9.45
CA PRO A 78 -5.49 -12.58 -8.54
C PRO A 78 -4.78 -12.83 -7.20
N LEU A 79 -4.17 -11.77 -6.66
CA LEU A 79 -3.45 -11.83 -5.38
C LEU A 79 -4.45 -11.79 -4.22
N PRO A 80 -4.21 -12.56 -3.15
CA PRO A 80 -4.99 -12.44 -1.94
C PRO A 80 -5.04 -11.02 -1.37
N THR A 81 -6.17 -10.68 -0.78
CA THR A 81 -6.39 -9.41 -0.07
C THR A 81 -6.74 -9.68 1.39
N LEU A 82 -6.47 -8.69 2.24
CA LEU A 82 -6.84 -8.67 3.65
C LEU A 82 -7.40 -7.29 3.97
N THR A 83 -8.67 -7.25 4.30
CA THR A 83 -9.33 -6.08 4.86
C THR A 83 -9.42 -6.26 6.37
N ILE A 84 -8.90 -5.29 7.12
CA ILE A 84 -8.99 -5.24 8.59
C ILE A 84 -9.93 -4.09 8.93
N ASP A 85 -11.00 -4.41 9.65
CA ASP A 85 -12.00 -3.47 10.14
C ASP A 85 -11.87 -3.42 11.68
N LEU A 86 -11.28 -2.34 12.19
CA LEU A 86 -10.95 -2.21 13.61
C LEU A 86 -12.16 -1.86 14.48
N GLU A 87 -13.17 -1.23 13.89
CA GLU A 87 -14.44 -0.92 14.57
C GLU A 87 -15.24 -2.20 14.79
N GLU A 88 -15.42 -2.99 13.74
CA GLU A 88 -16.19 -4.23 13.79
C GLU A 88 -15.38 -5.43 14.32
N LYS A 89 -14.07 -5.25 14.55
CA LYS A 89 -13.10 -6.30 14.92
C LYS A 89 -13.12 -7.51 13.97
N LYS A 90 -13.31 -7.22 12.69
CA LYS A 90 -13.48 -8.21 11.61
C LYS A 90 -12.34 -8.17 10.62
N ILE A 91 -12.07 -9.33 10.04
CA ILE A 91 -11.31 -9.41 8.80
C ILE A 91 -12.18 -9.96 7.68
N GLU A 92 -11.94 -9.49 6.47
CA GLU A 92 -12.53 -10.04 5.26
C GLU A 92 -11.53 -9.97 4.12
N GLY A 93 -11.76 -10.73 3.07
CA GLY A 93 -10.92 -10.61 1.89
C GLY A 93 -11.13 -11.73 0.91
N PHE A 94 -10.23 -11.73 -0.06
CA PHE A 94 -10.15 -12.74 -1.09
C PHE A 94 -8.86 -13.54 -0.90
N ASP A 95 -8.95 -14.87 -0.93
CA ASP A 95 -7.80 -15.72 -1.19
C ASP A 95 -8.14 -16.57 -2.40
N HIS A 96 -7.36 -16.59 -3.47
CA HIS A 96 -7.85 -17.27 -4.66
C HIS A 96 -8.03 -18.79 -4.43
N PRO A 97 -9.23 -19.39 -4.62
CA PRO A 97 -10.47 -18.86 -5.21
C PRO A 97 -11.64 -18.55 -4.22
N TYR A 98 -11.38 -18.53 -2.92
CA TYR A 98 -12.35 -18.27 -1.87
C TYR A 98 -12.46 -16.78 -1.49
N ASN A 99 -13.65 -16.39 -1.06
CA ASN A 99 -13.75 -15.25 -0.16
C ASN A 99 -13.59 -15.78 1.26
N TYR A 100 -13.12 -14.94 2.17
CA TYR A 100 -13.07 -15.29 3.58
C TYR A 100 -13.53 -14.12 4.44
N SER A 101 -14.05 -14.48 5.62
CA SER A 101 -14.31 -13.55 6.70
C SER A 101 -13.93 -14.19 8.02
N GLY A 102 -13.56 -13.37 8.99
CA GLY A 102 -13.13 -13.81 10.31
C GLY A 102 -13.25 -12.70 11.33
N GLN A 103 -12.87 -13.03 12.55
CA GLN A 103 -12.75 -12.09 13.66
C GLN A 103 -11.28 -11.92 13.99
N PHE A 104 -10.95 -10.89 14.75
CA PHE A 104 -9.61 -10.81 15.34
C PHE A 104 -9.64 -10.19 16.73
N MET A 105 -8.60 -10.50 17.50
CA MET A 105 -8.29 -9.84 18.75
C MET A 105 -6.97 -9.11 18.60
N LYS A 106 -6.86 -7.94 19.22
CA LYS A 106 -5.65 -7.09 19.22
C LYS A 106 -5.43 -6.50 20.61
N ASP A 107 -4.16 -6.43 21.01
CA ASP A 107 -3.65 -5.69 22.17
C ASP A 107 -2.28 -5.12 21.76
N GLY A 108 -2.19 -3.81 21.58
CA GLY A 108 -0.99 -3.19 20.99
C GLY A 108 -0.65 -3.80 19.62
N ARG A 109 0.59 -4.25 19.43
CA ARG A 109 1.05 -4.94 18.21
C ARG A 109 0.80 -6.44 18.21
N GLU A 110 0.21 -7.00 19.27
CA GLU A 110 -0.31 -8.36 19.26
C GLU A 110 -1.60 -8.40 18.43
N ILE A 111 -1.70 -9.39 17.55
CA ILE A 111 -2.90 -9.63 16.75
C ILE A 111 -3.09 -11.11 16.50
N ILE A 112 -4.32 -11.59 16.72
CA ILE A 112 -4.71 -12.98 16.47
C ILE A 112 -5.94 -12.98 15.58
N PHE A 113 -5.80 -13.53 14.38
CA PHE A 113 -6.92 -13.81 13.49
C PHE A 113 -7.60 -15.11 13.89
N ASP A 114 -8.92 -15.08 14.06
CA ASP A 114 -9.70 -16.20 14.55
C ASP A 114 -10.99 -16.38 13.75
N SER A 115 -11.65 -17.53 13.91
CA SER A 115 -12.96 -17.83 13.32
C SER A 115 -13.03 -17.60 11.79
N ILE A 116 -11.92 -17.81 11.08
CA ILE A 116 -11.84 -17.59 9.63
C ILE A 116 -12.69 -18.64 8.91
N LYS A 117 -13.73 -18.18 8.23
CA LYS A 117 -14.64 -18.97 7.40
C LYS A 117 -14.36 -18.69 5.93
N LEU A 118 -14.25 -19.74 5.14
CA LEU A 118 -14.08 -19.66 3.69
C LEU A 118 -15.43 -19.88 3.00
N THR A 119 -15.77 -19.01 2.06
CA THR A 119 -16.91 -19.16 1.16
C THR A 119 -16.42 -19.28 -0.28
N LYS A 120 -17.06 -20.13 -1.09
CA LYS A 120 -16.67 -20.34 -2.48
C LYS A 120 -16.95 -19.05 -3.27
N GLY A 121 -15.89 -18.37 -3.72
CA GLY A 121 -16.00 -17.13 -4.48
C GLY A 121 -15.97 -17.37 -5.99
N HIS A 122 -14.95 -18.08 -6.47
CA HIS A 122 -14.67 -18.24 -7.90
C HIS A 122 -14.40 -19.70 -8.30
N GLN A 123 -14.30 -19.93 -9.61
CA GLN A 123 -13.93 -21.23 -10.16
C GLN A 123 -12.50 -21.59 -9.72
N GLN A 124 -12.33 -22.81 -9.20
CA GLN A 124 -11.02 -23.32 -8.81
C GLN A 124 -10.12 -23.41 -10.04
N THR A 125 -8.93 -22.82 -9.95
CA THR A 125 -7.85 -23.04 -10.92
C THR A 125 -6.79 -23.95 -10.28
N PRO A 126 -5.92 -24.61 -11.07
CA PRO A 126 -4.84 -25.45 -10.54
C PRO A 126 -3.85 -24.69 -9.65
N TYR A 127 -3.78 -23.37 -9.82
CA TYR A 127 -2.99 -22.49 -8.98
C TYR A 127 -3.84 -21.98 -7.82
N SER A 128 -3.55 -22.43 -6.60
CA SER A 128 -4.12 -21.82 -5.40
C SER A 128 -3.04 -21.51 -4.38
N ILE A 129 -3.00 -20.25 -3.97
CA ILE A 129 -2.17 -19.78 -2.86
C ILE A 129 -2.93 -19.79 -1.53
N SER A 130 -4.24 -20.04 -1.58
CA SER A 130 -5.15 -20.10 -0.44
C SER A 130 -4.58 -20.87 0.75
N PRO A 131 -4.12 -22.13 0.63
CA PRO A 131 -3.70 -22.90 1.80
C PRO A 131 -2.50 -22.25 2.52
N LYS A 132 -1.58 -21.64 1.77
CA LYS A 132 -0.41 -20.96 2.33
C LYS A 132 -0.80 -19.63 2.98
N PHE A 133 -1.68 -18.87 2.34
CA PHE A 133 -2.15 -17.60 2.88
C PHE A 133 -2.97 -17.80 4.16
N GLN A 134 -3.91 -18.74 4.16
CA GLN A 134 -4.70 -19.10 5.35
C GLN A 134 -3.83 -19.61 6.49
N LYS A 135 -2.78 -20.38 6.18
CA LYS A 135 -1.80 -20.79 7.18
C LYS A 135 -1.07 -19.57 7.76
N ALA A 136 -0.61 -18.63 6.94
CA ALA A 136 0.05 -17.42 7.41
C ALA A 136 -0.86 -16.57 8.32
N LEU A 137 -2.14 -16.40 7.96
CA LEU A 137 -3.11 -15.72 8.82
C LEU A 137 -3.24 -16.42 10.18
N LYS A 138 -3.42 -17.75 10.20
CA LYS A 138 -3.53 -18.53 11.45
C LYS A 138 -2.26 -18.51 12.32
N GLU A 139 -1.08 -18.40 11.70
CA GLU A 139 0.21 -18.33 12.39
C GLU A 139 0.53 -16.93 12.90
N THR A 140 -0.14 -15.90 12.42
CA THR A 140 0.11 -14.50 12.80
C THR A 140 -0.15 -14.29 14.29
N ARG A 141 0.80 -13.65 14.97
CA ARG A 141 0.72 -13.26 16.38
C ARG A 141 1.03 -11.79 16.61
N SER A 142 1.74 -11.17 15.67
CA SER A 142 2.01 -9.75 15.73
C SER A 142 2.10 -9.15 14.34
N TYR A 143 2.04 -7.83 14.30
CA TYR A 143 2.19 -7.08 13.08
C TYR A 143 3.13 -5.88 13.26
N LYS A 144 3.58 -5.35 12.14
CA LYS A 144 4.23 -4.04 12.04
C LYS A 144 3.72 -3.35 10.79
N LEU A 145 3.39 -2.06 10.90
CA LEU A 145 3.11 -1.23 9.75
C LEU A 145 4.33 -0.35 9.46
N GLU A 146 4.89 -0.48 8.26
CA GLU A 146 5.97 0.37 7.78
C GLU A 146 5.51 1.07 6.51
N ASN A 147 5.26 2.38 6.60
CA ASN A 147 4.65 3.16 5.52
C ASN A 147 3.32 2.53 5.10
N ARG A 148 3.27 1.93 3.89
CA ARG A 148 2.10 1.24 3.35
C ARG A 148 2.18 -0.28 3.50
N THR A 149 3.22 -0.79 4.11
CA THR A 149 3.49 -2.22 4.16
C THR A 149 3.07 -2.79 5.50
N LEU A 150 2.08 -3.67 5.47
CA LEU A 150 1.74 -4.51 6.61
C LEU A 150 2.62 -5.75 6.60
N LEU A 151 3.42 -5.90 7.63
CA LEU A 151 4.25 -7.07 7.91
C LEU A 151 3.57 -7.89 9.01
N LEU A 152 3.37 -9.19 8.76
CA LEU A 152 2.78 -10.13 9.71
C LEU A 152 3.84 -11.11 10.18
N PHE A 153 3.88 -11.35 11.49
CA PHE A 153 4.88 -12.22 12.13
C PHE A 153 4.21 -13.32 12.95
N ASN A 154 4.86 -14.47 13.01
CA ASN A 154 4.41 -15.57 13.87
C ASN A 154 4.93 -15.43 15.32
N ALA A 155 4.60 -16.40 16.17
CA ALA A 155 5.03 -16.46 17.57
C ALA A 155 6.56 -16.44 17.78
N SER A 156 7.35 -16.86 16.78
CA SER A 156 8.81 -16.81 16.84
C SER A 156 9.40 -15.49 16.30
N GLY A 157 8.55 -14.52 15.94
CA GLY A 157 8.94 -13.26 15.32
C GLY A 157 9.41 -13.39 13.87
N LYS A 158 9.09 -14.50 13.19
CA LYS A 158 9.43 -14.69 11.78
C LYS A 158 8.31 -14.12 10.91
N GLU A 159 8.67 -13.34 9.89
CA GLU A 159 7.74 -12.82 8.89
C GLU A 159 7.03 -13.99 8.17
N VAL A 160 5.70 -13.99 8.19
CA VAL A 160 4.86 -14.97 7.50
C VAL A 160 4.17 -14.40 6.28
N ALA A 161 3.90 -13.09 6.26
CA ALA A 161 3.33 -12.41 5.11
C ALA A 161 3.72 -10.93 5.08
N LYS A 162 3.81 -10.40 3.87
CA LYS A 162 3.99 -8.98 3.58
C LYS A 162 2.91 -8.53 2.60
N LEU A 163 2.18 -7.51 2.99
CA LEU A 163 1.07 -6.94 2.24
C LEU A 163 1.27 -5.44 2.05
N ILE A 164 0.74 -4.91 0.95
CA ILE A 164 0.78 -3.48 0.64
C ILE A 164 -0.63 -2.90 0.71
N SER A 165 -0.78 -1.75 1.38
CA SER A 165 -2.05 -1.04 1.48
C SER A 165 -2.58 -0.68 0.09
N MET A 166 -3.85 -1.00 -0.14
CA MET A 166 -4.59 -0.60 -1.34
C MET A 166 -5.21 0.80 -1.19
N ALA A 167 -5.23 1.37 0.01
CA ALA A 167 -5.68 2.74 0.21
C ALA A 167 -4.75 3.73 -0.51
N PRO A 168 -5.29 4.82 -1.07
CA PRO A 168 -4.46 5.90 -1.58
C PRO A 168 -3.51 6.37 -0.47
N ASN A 169 -2.24 6.59 -0.79
CA ASN A 169 -1.30 7.22 0.13
C ASN A 169 -1.74 8.66 0.44
N LYS A 170 -1.17 9.29 1.47
CA LYS A 170 -1.48 10.68 1.85
C LYS A 170 -1.52 11.62 0.64
N TRP A 171 -0.57 11.49 -0.29
CA TRP A 171 -0.55 12.27 -1.52
C TRP A 171 -1.65 11.90 -2.50
N GLU A 172 -2.01 10.62 -2.64
CA GLU A 172 -3.13 10.19 -3.49
C GLU A 172 -4.45 10.72 -2.93
N TYR A 173 -4.61 10.74 -1.60
CA TYR A 173 -5.76 11.34 -0.92
C TYR A 173 -5.79 12.87 -1.08
N MET A 174 -4.66 13.55 -0.86
CA MET A 174 -4.58 15.00 -1.07
C MET A 174 -4.76 15.38 -2.55
N TRP A 175 -4.29 14.54 -3.47
CA TRP A 175 -4.50 14.70 -4.91
C TRP A 175 -5.97 14.51 -5.30
N GLU A 176 -6.65 13.53 -4.71
CA GLU A 176 -8.10 13.36 -4.85
C GLU A 176 -8.85 14.58 -4.31
N GLY A 177 -8.50 15.07 -3.11
CA GLY A 177 -9.05 16.30 -2.54
C GLY A 177 -8.80 17.53 -3.42
N TYR A 178 -7.64 17.61 -4.07
CA TYR A 178 -7.32 18.62 -5.07
C TYR A 178 -8.21 18.50 -6.31
N CYS A 179 -8.33 17.32 -6.91
CA CYS A 179 -9.21 17.09 -8.07
C CYS A 179 -10.67 17.44 -7.76
N ASN A 180 -11.15 17.12 -6.55
CA ASN A 180 -12.50 17.46 -6.11
C ASN A 180 -12.69 18.98 -5.96
N SER A 181 -11.71 19.68 -5.39
CA SER A 181 -11.75 21.14 -5.26
C SER A 181 -11.75 21.84 -6.62
N LEU A 182 -10.94 21.34 -7.57
CA LEU A 182 -10.91 21.81 -8.95
C LEU A 182 -12.26 21.63 -9.64
N TYR A 183 -12.88 20.47 -9.43
CA TYR A 183 -14.19 20.15 -9.97
C TYR A 183 -15.27 21.11 -9.46
N SER A 184 -15.37 21.32 -8.14
CA SER A 184 -16.35 22.25 -7.56
C SER A 184 -16.18 23.69 -8.04
N ALA A 185 -14.94 24.17 -8.19
CA ALA A 185 -14.68 25.49 -8.76
C ALA A 185 -15.10 25.58 -10.24
N THR A 186 -14.88 24.50 -10.99
CA THR A 186 -15.27 24.39 -12.40
C THR A 186 -16.78 24.39 -12.56
N GLU A 187 -17.51 23.59 -11.76
CA GLU A 187 -18.98 23.58 -11.76
C GLU A 187 -19.54 24.96 -11.47
N LYS A 188 -19.04 25.63 -10.43
CA LYS A 188 -19.49 26.98 -10.07
C LYS A 188 -19.30 27.97 -11.22
N LEU A 189 -18.17 27.94 -11.92
CA LEU A 189 -17.92 28.81 -13.06
C LEU A 189 -18.87 28.50 -14.23
N ILE A 190 -19.12 27.22 -14.49
CA ILE A 190 -20.05 26.79 -15.54
C ILE A 190 -21.48 27.21 -15.21
N ASP A 191 -21.89 27.12 -13.95
CA ASP A 191 -23.21 27.56 -13.49
C ASP A 191 -23.39 29.08 -13.59
N GLU A 192 -22.37 29.85 -13.25
CA GLU A 192 -22.36 31.30 -13.48
C GLU A 192 -22.43 31.62 -14.98
N PHE A 193 -21.69 30.91 -15.83
CA PHE A 193 -21.75 31.04 -17.29
C PHE A 193 -23.13 30.68 -17.87
N LYS A 194 -23.73 29.57 -17.41
CA LYS A 194 -25.12 29.19 -17.72
C LYS A 194 -26.13 30.28 -17.32
N SER A 195 -25.82 31.05 -16.28
CA SER A 195 -26.64 32.14 -15.74
C SER A 195 -26.41 33.49 -16.44
N GLY A 196 -25.58 33.54 -17.49
CA GLY A 196 -25.35 34.72 -18.31
C GLY A 196 -24.04 35.46 -18.07
N LEU A 197 -23.13 34.90 -17.26
CA LEU A 197 -21.75 35.41 -17.15
C LEU A 197 -21.07 35.35 -18.52
N ASN A 198 -20.46 36.45 -18.97
CA ASN A 198 -19.80 36.45 -20.27
C ASN A 198 -18.38 35.86 -20.20
N ILE A 199 -17.78 35.60 -21.36
CA ILE A 199 -16.48 34.91 -21.44
C ILE A 199 -15.32 35.73 -20.85
N GLU A 200 -15.35 37.06 -20.97
CA GLU A 200 -14.31 37.94 -20.44
C GLU A 200 -14.37 38.02 -18.91
N GLU A 201 -15.59 38.08 -18.36
CA GLU A 201 -15.84 38.03 -16.91
C GLU A 201 -15.46 36.67 -16.32
N ALA A 202 -15.79 35.58 -17.02
CA ALA A 202 -15.38 34.23 -16.63
C ALA A 202 -13.84 34.08 -16.63
N GLN A 203 -13.16 34.63 -17.63
CA GLN A 203 -11.69 34.67 -17.69
C GLN A 203 -11.09 35.53 -16.57
N GLN A 204 -11.68 36.68 -16.24
CA GLN A 204 -11.24 37.48 -15.10
C GLN A 204 -11.44 36.78 -13.76
N LYS A 205 -12.56 36.08 -13.56
CA LYS A 205 -12.81 35.27 -12.36
C LYS A 205 -11.81 34.12 -12.22
N LEU A 206 -11.46 33.45 -13.32
CA LEU A 206 -10.37 32.47 -13.35
C LEU A 206 -9.05 33.07 -12.86
N ASN A 207 -8.74 34.29 -13.30
CA ASN A 207 -7.51 34.99 -12.92
C ASN A 207 -7.50 35.46 -11.46
N ASN A 208 -8.65 35.83 -10.90
CA ASN A 208 -8.74 36.50 -9.60
C ASN A 208 -9.17 35.58 -8.45
N GLU A 209 -10.21 34.76 -8.65
CA GLU A 209 -10.83 33.93 -7.61
C GLU A 209 -10.31 32.49 -7.61
N TYR A 210 -9.89 31.99 -8.77
CA TYR A 210 -9.57 30.57 -8.98
C TYR A 210 -8.10 30.33 -9.32
N ARG A 211 -7.16 31.09 -8.74
CA ARG A 211 -5.71 31.03 -9.05
C ARG A 211 -5.08 29.64 -8.97
N VAL A 212 -5.60 28.76 -8.11
CA VAL A 212 -5.19 27.34 -7.97
C VAL A 212 -5.74 26.45 -9.09
N ASN A 213 -6.78 26.90 -9.79
CA ASN A 213 -7.62 26.10 -10.69
C ASN A 213 -7.53 26.56 -12.15
N GLN A 214 -6.60 27.47 -12.48
CA GLN A 214 -6.60 28.19 -13.75
C GLN A 214 -6.54 27.24 -14.95
N GLU A 215 -5.62 26.28 -14.98
CA GLU A 215 -5.43 25.46 -16.18
C GLU A 215 -6.63 24.53 -16.46
N LEU A 216 -7.15 23.84 -15.43
CA LEU A 216 -8.26 22.90 -15.61
C LEU A 216 -9.60 23.61 -15.83
N ALA A 217 -9.88 24.65 -15.02
CA ALA A 217 -11.12 25.40 -15.13
C ALA A 217 -11.14 26.28 -16.40
N PHE A 218 -9.98 26.75 -16.89
CA PHE A 218 -9.87 27.42 -18.19
C PHE A 218 -10.15 26.46 -19.34
N ARG A 219 -9.56 25.25 -19.33
CA ARG A 219 -9.88 24.22 -20.33
C ARG A 219 -11.36 23.85 -20.32
N ALA A 220 -11.96 23.78 -19.13
CA ALA A 220 -13.39 23.55 -18.97
C ALA A 220 -14.21 24.68 -19.59
N LEU A 221 -13.89 25.94 -19.26
CA LEU A 221 -14.56 27.12 -19.78
C LEU A 221 -14.47 27.20 -21.31
N LEU A 222 -13.27 26.99 -21.88
CA LEU A 222 -13.08 26.96 -23.33
C LEU A 222 -13.87 25.84 -24.00
N LYS A 223 -13.97 24.68 -23.34
CA LYS A 223 -14.74 23.56 -23.87
C LYS A 223 -16.22 23.89 -23.85
N VAL A 224 -16.75 24.37 -22.72
CA VAL A 224 -18.15 24.78 -22.55
C VAL A 224 -18.52 25.88 -23.53
N SER A 225 -17.67 26.90 -23.71
CA SER A 225 -17.94 28.02 -24.63
C SER A 225 -18.06 27.59 -26.09
N ASN A 226 -17.46 26.46 -26.47
CA ASN A 226 -17.45 25.95 -27.84
C ASN A 226 -18.30 24.69 -28.05
N THR A 227 -19.06 24.25 -27.03
CA THR A 227 -19.82 22.98 -27.04
C THR A 227 -21.32 23.28 -27.01
N PRO A 228 -22.20 22.47 -27.65
CA PRO A 228 -23.65 22.61 -27.53
C PRO A 228 -24.15 22.52 -26.08
N LYS A 229 -25.19 23.29 -25.74
CA LYS A 229 -25.68 23.44 -24.36
C LYS A 229 -26.13 22.13 -23.74
N GLU A 230 -26.67 21.23 -24.55
CA GLU A 230 -27.17 19.92 -24.13
C GLU A 230 -26.05 18.99 -23.64
N GLU A 231 -24.80 19.26 -24.03
CA GLU A 231 -23.63 18.45 -23.64
C GLU A 231 -22.88 19.04 -22.44
N TRP A 232 -23.31 20.18 -21.90
CA TRP A 232 -22.55 20.90 -20.87
C TRP A 232 -22.43 20.11 -19.56
N ASP A 233 -23.42 19.28 -19.23
CA ASP A 233 -23.38 18.47 -18.00
C ASP A 233 -22.41 17.27 -18.13
N GLU A 234 -22.05 16.87 -19.35
CA GLU A 234 -21.05 15.82 -19.58
C GLU A 234 -19.60 16.33 -19.45
N ILE A 235 -19.40 17.65 -19.56
CA ILE A 235 -18.08 18.27 -19.55
C ILE A 235 -17.40 18.14 -18.18
N PRO A 236 -18.04 18.48 -17.04
CA PRO A 236 -17.47 18.32 -15.70
C PRO A 236 -16.95 16.89 -15.45
N HIS A 237 -17.75 15.87 -15.79
CA HIS A 237 -17.34 14.47 -15.61
C HIS A 237 -16.13 14.08 -16.47
N LYS A 238 -16.11 14.47 -17.75
CA LYS A 238 -14.96 14.23 -18.66
C LYS A 238 -13.66 14.89 -18.16
N ILE A 239 -13.77 15.98 -17.40
CA ILE A 239 -12.62 16.70 -16.82
C ILE A 239 -12.12 15.98 -15.57
N LEU A 240 -13.04 15.51 -14.71
CA LEU A 240 -12.70 14.74 -13.53
C LEU A 240 -11.95 13.46 -13.90
N ASP A 241 -12.40 12.76 -14.93
CA ASP A 241 -11.71 11.59 -15.49
C ASP A 241 -10.27 11.93 -15.93
N GLN A 242 -10.05 13.09 -16.55
CA GLN A 242 -8.71 13.52 -16.93
C GLN A 242 -7.82 13.81 -15.72
N CYS A 243 -8.36 14.39 -14.65
CA CYS A 243 -7.60 14.63 -13.41
C CYS A 243 -7.12 13.31 -12.77
N TYR A 244 -7.98 12.28 -12.77
CA TYR A 244 -7.63 10.95 -12.26
C TYR A 244 -6.67 10.16 -13.16
N LEU A 245 -6.61 10.46 -14.46
CA LEU A 245 -5.70 9.79 -15.41
C LEU A 245 -4.24 10.25 -15.27
N PHE A 246 -3.99 11.43 -14.71
CA PHE A 246 -2.63 11.88 -14.39
C PHE A 246 -2.28 11.44 -12.96
N PRO A 247 -1.37 10.45 -12.78
CA PRO A 247 -0.87 10.15 -11.45
C PRO A 247 -0.18 11.39 -10.87
N ILE A 248 -0.06 11.47 -9.54
CA ILE A 248 0.70 12.53 -8.87
C ILE A 248 2.03 12.72 -9.61
N PRO A 249 2.32 13.94 -10.10
CA PRO A 249 3.55 14.18 -10.84
C PRO A 249 4.75 13.76 -10.02
N LYS A 250 5.71 13.08 -10.65
CA LYS A 250 6.94 12.64 -9.95
C LYS A 250 7.82 13.81 -9.50
N ASN A 251 7.63 14.99 -10.09
CA ASN A 251 8.36 16.21 -9.78
C ASN A 251 7.38 17.25 -9.23
N LEU A 252 7.74 17.84 -8.09
CA LEU A 252 6.95 18.87 -7.42
C LEU A 252 6.73 20.11 -8.30
N ASN A 253 7.69 20.41 -9.18
CA ASN A 253 7.57 21.54 -10.10
C ASN A 253 6.53 21.33 -11.20
N ASP A 254 6.09 20.08 -11.40
CA ASP A 254 5.01 19.74 -12.34
C ASP A 254 3.63 19.82 -11.66
N ILE A 255 3.59 20.02 -10.34
CA ILE A 255 2.36 20.27 -9.59
C ILE A 255 2.00 21.76 -9.78
N PRO A 256 0.80 22.09 -10.31
CA PRO A 256 0.38 23.48 -10.48
C PRO A 256 0.46 24.28 -9.18
N TYR A 257 0.85 25.56 -9.29
CA TYR A 257 1.12 26.42 -8.12
C TYR A 257 -0.11 26.54 -7.22
N PHE A 258 0.08 26.18 -5.96
CA PHE A 258 -0.98 25.99 -4.97
C PHE A 258 -0.97 27.16 -3.96
N ASP A 259 -2.13 27.79 -3.73
CA ASP A 259 -2.28 28.87 -2.75
C ASP A 259 -2.16 28.30 -1.33
N LYS A 260 -1.15 28.76 -0.58
CA LYS A 260 -0.83 28.34 0.79
C LYS A 260 -1.97 28.53 1.79
N THR A 261 -2.98 29.34 1.47
CA THR A 261 -4.08 29.69 2.38
C THR A 261 -5.28 28.74 2.29
N THR A 262 -5.45 28.00 1.19
CA THR A 262 -6.67 27.19 0.96
C THR A 262 -6.46 25.68 0.89
N ASN A 263 -5.21 25.20 0.77
CA ASN A 263 -4.83 23.78 0.88
C ASN A 263 -3.29 23.62 0.95
N THR A 264 -2.84 22.59 1.66
CA THR A 264 -1.51 22.52 2.29
C THR A 264 -0.49 21.70 1.50
N LEU A 265 -0.84 21.22 0.30
CA LEU A 265 -0.07 20.21 -0.43
C LEU A 265 1.38 20.61 -0.74
N ILE A 266 1.63 21.79 -1.32
CA ILE A 266 3.00 22.19 -1.71
C ILE A 266 3.91 22.51 -0.52
N PRO A 267 3.50 23.31 0.48
CA PRO A 267 4.31 23.53 1.69
C PRO A 267 4.69 22.23 2.39
N GLU A 268 3.76 21.28 2.54
CA GLU A 268 4.05 19.97 3.15
C GLU A 268 5.04 19.12 2.32
N LEU A 269 5.10 19.32 0.99
CA LEU A 269 6.07 18.66 0.12
C LEU A 269 7.47 19.28 0.20
N LEU A 270 7.56 20.59 0.51
CA LEU A 270 8.83 21.32 0.61
C LEU A 270 9.49 21.19 2.00
N ASP A 271 8.71 20.97 3.06
CA ASP A 271 9.21 20.82 4.44
C ASP A 271 9.82 19.43 4.74
N GLN A 272 9.96 18.55 3.73
CA GLN A 272 10.52 17.19 3.88
C GLN A 272 11.91 16.99 3.24
N GLU A 273 12.56 18.06 2.76
CA GLU A 273 14.01 18.08 2.45
C GLU A 273 14.84 18.55 3.66
#